data_AF-A0A914JWC0-F1
#
_entry.id   AF-A0A914JWC0-F1
#
_cell.length_a   1.000
_cell.length_b   1.000
_cell.length_c   1.000
_cell.angle_alpha   90.00
_cell.angle_beta   90.00
_cell.angle_gamma   90.00
#
_symmetry.space_group_name_H-M   'P 1'
#
loop_
_entity.id
_entity.type
_entity.pdbx_description
1 polymer ?
#
loop_
_entity_poly.entity_id
_entity_poly.type
_entity_poly.pdbx_seq_one_letter_code
_entity_poly.pdbx_strand_id
1 'polypeptide(L)'
;MGRGKKLSDYEKGVITGLAESKLTHAEIAVRIHRSQNVVSNFLRRRDEYGTAKSPGRPKKLSGKARRRIVQKKEIEGKSISFNKTTQRFMSAVQPKDGY
;
A
#
# COMPACT_ATOMS: atom_id res chain seq x y z
N MET A 1 -13.67 -6.48 -4.73
CA MET A 1 -14.97 -6.07 -4.17
C MET A 1 -15.13 -4.57 -4.39
N GLY A 2 -16.29 -4.12 -4.87
CA GLY A 2 -16.55 -2.71 -5.22
C GLY A 2 -16.75 -2.50 -6.72
N ARG A 3 -17.80 -3.10 -7.29
CA ARG A 3 -18.19 -2.85 -8.69
C ARG A 3 -19.01 -1.56 -8.85
N GLY A 4 -19.60 -1.05 -7.77
CA GLY A 4 -20.49 0.13 -7.78
C GLY A 4 -19.96 1.31 -6.98
N LYS A 5 -20.55 2.49 -7.24
CA LYS A 5 -20.30 3.73 -6.48
C LYS A 5 -20.65 3.53 -5.01
N LYS A 6 -19.81 4.05 -4.12
CA LYS A 6 -20.06 4.09 -2.66
C LYS A 6 -21.37 4.83 -2.36
N LEU A 7 -21.99 4.50 -1.23
CA LEU A 7 -23.14 5.27 -0.72
C LEU A 7 -22.73 6.72 -0.47
N SER A 8 -23.55 7.66 -0.96
CA SER A 8 -23.43 9.07 -0.63
C SER A 8 -23.88 9.33 0.82
N ASP A 9 -23.49 10.46 1.39
CA ASP A 9 -23.89 10.79 2.76
C ASP A 9 -25.41 10.99 2.89
N TYR A 10 -26.06 11.47 1.83
CA TYR A 10 -27.52 11.49 1.74
C TYR A 10 -28.12 10.08 1.80
N GLU A 11 -27.63 9.14 0.98
CA GLU A 11 -28.12 7.76 0.97
C GLU A 11 -27.90 7.10 2.35
N LYS A 12 -26.76 7.35 3.01
CA LYS A 12 -26.48 6.85 4.36
C LYS A 12 -27.48 7.39 5.39
N GLY A 13 -27.81 8.68 5.33
CA GLY A 13 -28.82 9.30 6.20
C GLY A 13 -30.20 8.69 5.99
N VAL A 14 -30.62 8.52 4.73
CA VAL A 14 -31.89 7.88 4.38
C VAL A 14 -31.95 6.43 4.89
N ILE A 15 -30.90 5.63 4.65
CA ILE A 15 -30.83 4.25 5.15
C ILE A 15 -30.93 4.22 6.69
N THR A 16 -30.27 5.16 7.37
CA THR A 16 -30.27 5.24 8.83
C THR A 16 -31.67 5.51 9.37
N GLY A 17 -32.36 6.52 8.84
CA GLY A 17 -33.74 6.83 9.25
C GLY A 17 -34.74 5.71 8.92
N LEU A 18 -34.62 5.06 7.76
CA LEU A 18 -35.51 3.95 7.40
C LEU A 18 -35.26 2.71 8.28
N ALA A 19 -34.02 2.45 8.67
CA ALA A 19 -33.69 1.35 9.58
C ALA A 19 -34.23 1.60 11.00
N GLU A 20 -34.24 2.85 11.46
CA GLU A 20 -34.86 3.24 12.75
C GLU A 20 -36.37 3.02 12.74
N SER A 21 -37.02 3.24 11.59
CA SER A 21 -38.44 2.91 11.36
C SER A 21 -38.72 1.40 11.22
N LYS A 22 -37.75 0.52 11.53
CA LYS A 22 -37.84 -0.95 11.48
C LYS A 22 -38.21 -1.55 10.11
N LEU A 23 -37.94 -0.82 9.02
CA LEU A 23 -38.07 -1.38 7.67
C LEU A 23 -37.03 -2.48 7.44
N THR A 24 -37.39 -3.47 6.62
CA THR A 24 -36.47 -4.55 6.28
C THR A 24 -35.37 -4.05 5.34
N HIS A 25 -34.19 -4.69 5.38
CA HIS A 25 -33.08 -4.32 4.49
C HIS A 25 -33.44 -4.40 3.00
N ALA A 26 -34.36 -5.29 2.63
CA ALA A 26 -34.84 -5.44 1.25
C ALA A 26 -35.71 -4.26 0.84
N GLU A 27 -36.67 -3.85 1.67
CA GLU A 27 -37.52 -2.69 1.39
C GLU A 27 -36.72 -1.39 1.31
N ILE A 28 -35.76 -1.21 2.21
CA ILE A 28 -34.83 -0.07 2.19
C ILE A 28 -34.08 -0.05 0.86
N ALA A 29 -33.55 -1.20 0.44
CA ALA A 29 -32.78 -1.33 -0.80
C ALA A 29 -33.61 -0.98 -2.06
N VAL A 30 -34.87 -1.44 -2.11
CA VAL A 30 -35.82 -1.09 -3.18
C VAL A 30 -36.07 0.41 -3.20
N ARG A 31 -36.32 1.03 -2.03
CA ARG A 31 -36.64 2.45 -1.91
C ARG A 31 -35.49 3.39 -2.30
N ILE A 32 -34.25 2.98 -2.06
CA ILE A 32 -33.05 3.75 -2.42
C ILE A 32 -32.44 3.32 -3.76
N HIS A 33 -33.05 2.35 -4.45
CA HIS A 33 -32.54 1.75 -5.70
C HIS A 33 -31.09 1.23 -5.60
N ARG A 34 -30.75 0.58 -4.48
CA ARG A 34 -29.44 -0.08 -4.27
C ARG A 34 -29.62 -1.56 -4.00
N SER A 35 -28.52 -2.30 -3.98
CA SER A 35 -28.57 -3.72 -3.61
C SER A 35 -28.76 -3.89 -2.10
N GLN A 36 -29.54 -4.90 -1.73
CA GLN A 36 -29.73 -5.30 -0.32
C GLN A 36 -28.39 -5.56 0.38
N ASN A 37 -27.42 -6.14 -0.32
CA ASN A 37 -26.10 -6.41 0.25
C ASN A 37 -25.34 -5.11 0.60
N VAL A 38 -25.51 -4.03 -0.18
CA VAL A 38 -24.90 -2.72 0.15
C VAL A 38 -25.53 -2.15 1.42
N VAL A 39 -26.86 -2.21 1.55
CA VAL A 39 -27.60 -1.76 2.75
C VAL A 39 -27.18 -2.55 3.98
N SER A 40 -27.16 -3.88 3.88
CA SER A 40 -26.76 -4.79 4.97
C SER A 40 -25.31 -4.52 5.41
N ASN A 41 -24.38 -4.36 4.47
CA ASN A 41 -22.98 -4.05 4.80
C ASN A 41 -22.80 -2.67 5.44
N PHE A 42 -23.58 -1.67 5.01
CA PHE A 42 -23.57 -0.36 5.63
C PHE A 42 -24.12 -0.41 7.06
N LEU A 43 -25.28 -1.02 7.28
CA LEU A 43 -25.90 -1.12 8.60
C LEU A 43 -25.04 -1.91 9.60
N ARG A 44 -24.30 -2.92 9.14
CA ARG A 44 -23.37 -3.68 10.00
C ARG A 44 -22.13 -2.87 10.40
N ARG A 45 -21.70 -1.91 9.58
CA ARG A 45 -20.45 -1.16 9.75
C ARG A 45 -20.65 0.32 9.45
N ARG A 46 -21.55 0.98 10.18
CA ARG A 46 -21.95 2.36 9.89
C ARG A 46 -20.76 3.33 9.89
N ASP A 47 -19.93 3.25 10.93
CA ASP A 47 -18.79 4.17 11.13
C ASP A 47 -17.61 3.88 10.21
N GLU A 48 -17.41 2.60 9.87
CA GLU A 48 -16.29 2.14 9.04
C GLU A 48 -16.62 2.08 7.55
N TYR A 49 -17.85 2.39 7.14
CA TYR A 49 -18.27 2.20 5.76
C TYR A 49 -17.48 3.09 4.80
N GLY A 50 -16.72 2.45 3.91
CA GLY A 50 -16.01 3.14 2.84
C GLY A 50 -14.72 3.86 3.28
N THR A 51 -14.32 3.75 4.54
CA THR A 51 -13.05 4.29 5.06
C THR A 51 -11.85 3.40 4.73
N ALA A 52 -12.08 2.08 4.63
CA ALA A 52 -11.06 1.10 4.29
C ALA A 52 -10.44 1.38 2.91
N LYS A 53 -9.14 1.64 2.89
CA LYS A 53 -8.34 1.81 1.66
C LYS A 53 -7.83 0.45 1.20
N SER A 54 -7.89 0.21 -0.11
CA SER A 54 -7.21 -0.95 -0.71
C SER A 54 -5.68 -0.72 -0.63
N PRO A 55 -4.88 -1.76 -0.31
CA PRO A 55 -3.41 -1.66 -0.34
C PRO A 55 -2.86 -1.37 -1.75
N GLY A 56 -3.72 -1.41 -2.77
CA GLY A 56 -3.34 -1.15 -4.15
C GLY A 56 -2.56 -2.31 -4.76
N ARG A 57 -2.05 -2.10 -5.96
CA ARG A 57 -1.25 -3.11 -6.67
C ARG A 57 0.18 -3.13 -6.11
N PRO A 58 0.74 -4.29 -5.77
CA PRO A 58 2.14 -4.37 -5.35
C PRO A 58 3.09 -3.88 -6.44
N LYS A 59 4.20 -3.26 -6.03
CA LYS A 59 5.23 -2.76 -6.94
C LYS A 59 6.03 -3.94 -7.52
N LYS A 60 6.44 -3.84 -8.79
CA LYS A 60 7.27 -4.86 -9.47
C LYS A 60 8.63 -5.08 -8.80
N LEU A 61 9.23 -4.01 -8.28
CA LEU A 61 10.54 -4.06 -7.64
C LEU A 61 10.39 -4.10 -6.12
N SER A 62 11.11 -5.03 -5.50
CA SER A 62 11.27 -5.03 -4.04
C SER A 62 12.05 -3.80 -3.58
N GLY A 63 11.88 -3.41 -2.31
CA GLY A 63 12.64 -2.32 -1.71
C GLY A 63 14.16 -2.54 -1.76
N LYS A 64 14.62 -3.80 -1.79
CA LYS A 64 16.05 -4.16 -1.95
C LYS A 64 16.52 -3.92 -3.38
N ALA A 65 15.74 -4.33 -4.38
CA ALA A 65 16.09 -4.13 -5.79
C ALA A 65 16.18 -2.64 -6.14
N ARG A 66 15.23 -1.83 -5.65
CA ARG A 66 15.28 -0.36 -5.80
C ARG A 66 16.55 0.25 -5.21
N ARG A 67 16.93 -0.15 -3.99
CA ARG A 67 18.16 0.34 -3.32
C ARG A 67 19.43 0.00 -4.12
N ARG A 68 19.52 -1.22 -4.65
CA ARG A 68 20.67 -1.63 -5.48
C ARG A 68 20.80 -0.81 -6.76
N ILE A 69 19.69 -0.46 -7.42
CA ILE A 69 19.70 0.37 -8.63
C ILE A 69 20.22 1.78 -8.32
N VAL A 70 19.76 2.39 -7.21
CA VAL A 70 20.22 3.71 -6.78
C VAL A 70 21.72 3.69 -6.44
N GLN A 71 22.17 2.71 -5.64
CA GLN A 71 23.59 2.58 -5.29
C GLN A 71 24.49 2.39 -6.52
N LYS A 72 24.08 1.56 -7.48
CA LYS A 72 24.87 1.37 -8.70
C LYS A 72 25.06 2.68 -9.48
N LYS A 73 24.00 3.49 -9.62
CA LYS A 73 24.11 4.80 -10.28
C LYS A 73 25.02 5.78 -9.52
N GLU A 74 24.96 5.79 -8.19
CA GLU A 74 25.81 6.66 -7.36
C GLU A 74 27.29 6.24 -7.42
N ILE A 75 27.57 4.95 -7.51
CA ILE A 75 28.93 4.40 -7.68
C ILE A 75 29.43 4.63 -9.10
N GLU A 76 28.58 4.56 -10.12
CA GLU A 76 28.97 4.87 -11.51
C GLU A 76 29.44 6.33 -11.68
N GLY A 77 28.88 7.26 -10.90
CA GLY A 77 29.33 8.66 -10.84
C GLY A 77 30.47 8.96 -9.86
N LYS A 78 30.98 7.97 -9.13
CA LYS A 78 32.04 8.15 -8.12
C LYS A 78 33.13 7.10 -8.31
N SER A 79 34.34 7.54 -8.63
CA SER A 79 35.52 6.67 -8.55
C SER A 79 35.63 6.10 -7.13
N ILE A 80 35.71 4.77 -7.03
CA ILE A 80 35.90 4.07 -5.75
C ILE A 80 37.24 4.53 -5.19
N SER A 81 37.21 5.33 -4.12
CA SER A 81 38.45 5.74 -3.46
C SER A 81 39.13 4.52 -2.85
N PHE A 82 40.39 4.28 -3.24
CA PHE A 82 41.21 3.17 -2.76
C PHE A 82 41.33 3.26 -1.22
N ASN A 83 40.65 2.35 -0.53
CA ASN A 83 40.48 2.38 0.92
C ASN A 83 41.74 1.90 1.65
N LYS A 84 42.01 2.48 2.82
CA LYS A 84 43.26 2.24 3.60
C LYS A 84 43.49 0.77 3.96
N THR A 85 42.43 -0.04 4.01
CA THR A 85 42.48 -1.48 4.29
C THR A 85 43.05 -2.27 3.11
N THR A 86 42.70 -1.92 1.87
CA THR A 86 43.28 -2.54 0.67
C THR A 86 44.73 -2.10 0.48
N GLN A 87 45.09 -0.86 0.86
CA GLN A 87 46.49 -0.43 0.93
C GLN A 87 47.32 -1.30 1.88
N ARG A 88 46.83 -1.55 3.09
CA ARG A 88 47.53 -2.39 4.08
C ARG A 88 47.76 -3.81 3.57
N PHE A 89 46.74 -4.41 2.95
CA PHE A 89 46.86 -5.76 2.41
C PHE A 89 47.90 -5.84 1.28
N MET A 90 47.88 -4.90 0.34
CA MET A 90 48.86 -4.90 -0.77
C MET A 90 50.28 -4.54 -0.31
N SER A 91 50.44 -3.68 0.70
CA SER A 91 51.77 -3.40 1.30
C SER A 91 52.34 -4.59 2.09
N ALA A 92 51.47 -5.47 2.61
CA ALA A 92 51.87 -6.67 3.35
C ALA A 92 52.23 -7.84 2.42
N VAL A 93 51.89 -7.75 1.13
CA VAL A 93 52.21 -8.73 0.07
C VAL A 93 53.35 -8.20 -0.82
N GLN A 94 54.28 -7.43 -0.25
CA GLN A 94 55.56 -7.18 -0.91
C GLN A 94 56.52 -8.31 -0.50
N PRO A 95 57.08 -9.10 -1.45
CA PRO A 95 58.01 -10.17 -1.12
C PRO A 95 59.26 -9.57 -0.47
N LYS A 96 59.58 -10.03 0.74
CA LYS A 96 60.83 -9.70 1.44
C LYS A 96 61.97 -10.58 0.92
N ASP A 97 62.20 -10.57 -0.38
CA ASP A 97 63.33 -11.29 -0.97
C ASP A 97 64.25 -10.30 -1.66
N GLY A 98 65.25 -9.86 -0.91
CA GLY A 98 66.43 -9.14 -1.38
C GLY A 98 67.55 -9.44 -0.41
N TYR A 99 68.33 -10.49 -0.72
CA TYR A 99 69.73 -10.55 -0.32
C TYR A 99 70.50 -9.44 -1.05
#